data_AF-A0A7T5UK94-F1
#
_entry.id   AF-A0A7T5UK94-F1
#
_cell.length_a   1.000
_cell.length_b   1.000
_cell.length_c   1.000
_cell.angle_alpha   90.00
_cell.angle_beta   90.00
_cell.angle_gamma   90.00
#
_symmetry.space_group_name_H-M   'P 1'
#
loop_
_entity.id
_entity.type
_entity.pdbx_description
1 polymer ?
#
loop_
_entity_poly.entity_id
_entity_poly.type
_entity_poly.pdbx_seq_one_letter_code
_entity_poly.pdbx_strand_id
1 'polypeptide(L)'
;MPLVVYPKEVSINDKELLGEKAATIAELYNLKFPVPLTFFITIDAFACFLKENNLKEKIKFILKDLNVENEEQLKQKSVEIQKLILSAEIPKKLRHEILEAYENLNVDEELLKIASKDALSIIKTGRDPLFVAVKLSPTENFFDSAPYSQLNIKGPSNILEAVKKAWATLYTSKAIYYRYNNNIKNESTSIIIQKMVDAKKSGTILTLNNSNSELVITSLFGFNNKIAIENIKPDTYIINKDNLELKDKEITEKNFMITRNSAGQLVKREVPNPTAPTLNKNELEQITKLAIDIESKIKSAQEIEFAIEDYNKLQILQSKPHVIIEPKKQEVFVEEIQQAVETIDLTQHLNEIEHPEELIEQKIDQKTSTLLKINVSSKEHIVANKNISGVGLIKIDDSLGLEQNIEQIVSSFKDKPVWYFLNTKDYNTVKLELDTIRSLYDDGFTNIGIIVPFSFDILEIKKAKQLIRTINLEPLDEIEFGILLETPAAAHIIDDIAKEGVDFVSINIENLTKLTLGADKENPFYNELHPAVLSQIKSVIENCKKYNIETSVAISDDILKISEFLIKAGIDSISVSPEIIDEARTKVADIERKILLDVARKDLKGF
;
A
#
# COMPACT_ATOMS: atom_id res chain seq x y z
N MET A 1 3.11 4.72 -39.32
CA MET A 1 3.04 5.63 -38.17
C MET A 1 4.46 5.97 -37.72
N PRO A 2 4.70 7.11 -37.04
CA PRO A 2 6.03 7.48 -36.55
C PRO A 2 6.52 6.47 -35.50
N LEU A 3 7.79 6.09 -35.57
CA LEU A 3 8.38 5.12 -34.62
C LEU A 3 8.98 5.82 -33.40
N VAL A 4 9.39 7.07 -33.57
CA VAL A 4 9.83 7.98 -32.51
C VAL A 4 9.03 9.27 -32.60
N VAL A 5 8.60 9.79 -31.46
CA VAL A 5 7.83 11.05 -31.36
C VAL A 5 8.30 11.89 -30.17
N TYR A 6 8.09 13.20 -30.26
CA TYR A 6 8.39 14.17 -29.20
C TYR A 6 7.13 14.60 -28.45
N PRO A 7 7.24 15.06 -27.19
CA PRO A 7 6.11 15.56 -26.40
C PRO A 7 5.18 16.56 -27.12
N LYS A 8 5.74 17.46 -27.92
CA LYS A 8 4.98 18.48 -28.69
C LYS A 8 4.13 17.93 -29.82
N GLU A 9 4.36 16.68 -30.24
CA GLU A 9 3.70 16.05 -31.40
C GLU A 9 2.51 15.20 -30.99
N VAL A 10 2.30 15.02 -29.69
CA VAL A 10 1.36 14.09 -29.08
C VAL A 10 0.70 14.73 -27.86
N SER A 11 -0.41 14.15 -27.41
CA SER A 11 -1.26 14.67 -26.34
C SER A 11 -1.64 13.56 -25.36
N ILE A 12 -2.35 13.92 -24.28
CA ILE A 12 -2.91 12.93 -23.35
C ILE A 12 -3.86 11.91 -24.00
N ASN A 13 -4.39 12.20 -25.20
CA ASN A 13 -5.31 11.31 -25.92
C ASN A 13 -4.60 10.23 -26.73
N ASP A 14 -3.29 10.34 -26.96
CA ASP A 14 -2.51 9.41 -27.78
C ASP A 14 -2.05 8.16 -26.98
N LYS A 15 -2.87 7.72 -26.02
CA LYS A 15 -2.58 6.56 -25.15
C LYS A 15 -2.43 5.25 -25.93
N GLU A 16 -3.14 5.09 -27.04
CA GLU A 16 -2.98 3.89 -27.89
C GLU A 16 -1.61 3.84 -28.61
N LEU A 17 -0.95 4.98 -28.75
CA LEU A 17 0.38 5.09 -29.35
C LEU A 17 1.51 5.00 -28.31
N LEU A 18 1.25 5.52 -27.11
CA LEU A 18 2.27 5.82 -26.09
C LEU A 18 2.06 5.11 -24.76
N GLY A 19 0.89 4.56 -24.48
CA GLY A 19 0.51 4.16 -23.12
C GLY A 19 0.35 5.37 -22.17
N GLU A 20 -0.04 5.08 -20.93
CA GLU A 20 -0.54 6.12 -20.03
C GLU A 20 0.55 7.09 -19.53
N LYS A 21 1.72 6.56 -19.16
CA LYS A 21 2.80 7.35 -18.57
C LYS A 21 3.39 8.35 -19.56
N ALA A 22 3.69 7.89 -20.77
CA ALA A 22 4.25 8.72 -21.83
C ALA A 22 3.26 9.79 -22.29
N ALA A 23 1.97 9.45 -22.45
CA ALA A 23 0.92 10.42 -22.77
C ALA A 23 0.80 11.51 -21.67
N THR A 24 0.89 11.13 -20.40
CA THR A 24 0.84 12.09 -19.29
C THR A 24 2.08 12.99 -19.24
N ILE A 25 3.27 12.45 -19.49
CA ILE A 25 4.52 13.24 -19.60
C ILE A 25 4.42 14.24 -20.76
N ALA A 26 3.86 13.83 -21.90
CA ALA A 26 3.65 14.72 -23.04
C ALA A 26 2.70 15.87 -22.69
N GLU A 27 1.58 15.57 -22.03
CA GLU A 27 0.61 16.58 -21.60
C GLU A 27 1.24 17.60 -20.64
N LEU A 28 1.98 17.12 -19.62
CA LEU A 28 2.68 17.99 -18.69
C LEU A 28 3.67 18.93 -19.40
N TYR A 29 4.43 18.40 -20.36
CA TYR A 29 5.36 19.20 -21.16
C TYR A 29 4.63 20.26 -21.99
N ASN A 30 3.51 19.89 -22.63
CA ASN A 30 2.72 20.81 -23.45
C ASN A 30 2.07 21.91 -22.62
N LEU A 31 1.67 21.60 -21.39
CA LEU A 31 1.20 22.55 -20.37
C LEU A 31 2.32 23.41 -19.75
N LYS A 32 3.57 23.26 -20.22
CA LYS A 32 4.75 24.02 -19.79
C LYS A 32 5.18 23.77 -18.34
N PHE A 33 4.80 22.64 -17.77
CA PHE A 33 5.38 22.18 -16.51
C PHE A 33 6.86 21.80 -16.69
N PRO A 34 7.67 21.87 -15.63
CA PRO A 34 9.11 21.62 -15.72
C PRO A 34 9.40 20.13 -15.85
N VAL A 35 9.23 19.58 -17.05
CA VAL A 35 9.50 18.17 -17.36
C VAL A 35 10.87 18.06 -18.03
N PRO A 36 11.74 17.12 -17.61
CA PRO A 36 13.00 16.89 -18.29
C PRO A 36 12.79 16.54 -19.76
N LEU A 37 13.69 17.02 -20.63
CA LEU A 37 13.63 16.74 -22.06
C LEU A 37 13.49 15.24 -22.31
N THR A 38 12.55 14.87 -23.19
CA THR A 38 12.10 13.50 -23.37
C THR A 38 11.74 13.26 -24.83
N PHE A 39 11.93 12.04 -25.31
CA PHE A 39 11.27 11.52 -26.51
C PHE A 39 10.69 10.13 -26.23
N PHE A 40 9.78 9.67 -27.08
CA PHE A 40 9.09 8.40 -26.93
C PHE A 40 9.37 7.50 -28.13
N ILE A 41 9.60 6.22 -27.86
CA ILE A 41 9.62 5.14 -28.85
C ILE A 41 8.24 4.50 -28.82
N THR A 42 7.52 4.57 -29.92
CA THR A 42 6.08 4.25 -29.96
C THR A 42 5.82 2.74 -29.86
N ILE A 43 4.58 2.38 -29.57
CA ILE A 43 4.09 0.99 -29.60
C ILE A 43 4.35 0.33 -30.97
N ASP A 44 4.18 1.10 -32.06
CA ASP A 44 4.45 0.64 -33.43
C ASP A 44 5.93 0.32 -33.67
N ALA A 45 6.85 0.97 -32.97
CA ALA A 45 8.27 0.68 -33.06
C ALA A 45 8.58 -0.74 -32.57
N PHE A 46 7.92 -1.20 -31.51
CA PHE A 46 8.06 -2.57 -31.04
C PHE A 46 7.45 -3.57 -32.04
N ALA A 47 6.30 -3.26 -32.60
CA ALA A 47 5.68 -4.07 -33.65
C ALA A 47 6.58 -4.19 -34.90
N CYS A 48 7.21 -3.09 -35.31
CA CYS A 48 8.21 -3.04 -36.38
C CYS A 48 9.42 -3.91 -36.07
N PHE A 49 9.97 -3.79 -34.85
CA PHE A 49 11.09 -4.61 -34.38
C PHE A 49 10.78 -6.11 -34.41
N LEU A 50 9.61 -6.52 -33.92
CA LEU A 50 9.16 -7.93 -33.94
C LEU A 50 8.99 -8.45 -35.37
N LYS A 51 8.42 -7.63 -36.26
CA LYS A 51 8.14 -7.99 -37.65
C LYS A 51 9.43 -8.19 -38.45
N GLU A 52 10.34 -7.22 -38.43
CA GLU A 52 11.57 -7.29 -39.24
C GLU A 52 12.52 -8.41 -38.79
N ASN A 53 12.48 -8.80 -37.52
CA ASN A 53 13.28 -9.91 -36.99
C ASN A 53 12.57 -11.28 -37.03
N ASN A 54 11.35 -11.36 -37.58
CA ASN A 54 10.49 -12.55 -37.57
C ASN A 54 10.30 -13.15 -36.16
N LEU A 55 10.23 -12.30 -35.14
CA LEU A 55 10.16 -12.73 -33.73
C LEU A 55 8.77 -13.21 -33.34
N LYS A 56 7.71 -12.64 -33.93
CA LYS A 56 6.33 -12.95 -33.57
C LYS A 56 6.00 -14.44 -33.68
N GLU A 57 6.37 -15.06 -34.80
CA GLU A 57 6.14 -16.50 -35.03
C GLU A 57 7.03 -17.38 -34.14
N LYS A 58 8.29 -16.98 -33.91
CA LYS A 58 9.20 -17.69 -33.01
C LYS A 58 8.68 -17.69 -31.57
N ILE A 59 8.25 -16.55 -31.07
CA ILE A 59 7.67 -16.39 -29.74
C ILE A 59 6.40 -17.25 -29.60
N LYS A 60 5.51 -17.19 -30.61
CA LYS A 60 4.30 -18.01 -30.65
C LYS A 60 4.61 -19.52 -30.61
N PHE A 61 5.65 -19.95 -31.30
CA PHE A 61 6.13 -21.33 -31.27
C PHE A 61 6.67 -21.73 -29.90
N ILE A 62 7.49 -20.90 -29.26
CA ILE A 62 8.03 -21.16 -27.91
C ILE A 62 6.88 -21.28 -26.89
N LEU A 63 5.90 -20.39 -26.96
CA LEU A 63 4.74 -20.38 -26.06
C LEU A 63 3.71 -21.47 -26.38
N LYS A 64 3.87 -22.21 -27.48
CA LYS A 64 2.97 -23.31 -27.84
C LYS A 64 3.00 -24.38 -26.75
N ASP A 65 1.83 -24.88 -26.36
CA ASP A 65 1.67 -25.92 -25.34
C ASP A 65 2.29 -25.55 -23.97
N LEU A 66 2.42 -24.24 -23.67
CA LEU A 66 2.82 -23.77 -22.35
C LEU A 66 1.71 -24.07 -21.34
N ASN A 67 2.06 -24.81 -20.28
CA ASN A 67 1.27 -24.87 -19.07
C ASN A 67 1.78 -23.78 -18.10
N VAL A 68 0.99 -22.73 -17.89
CA VAL A 68 1.38 -21.61 -17.03
C VAL A 68 1.47 -21.96 -15.55
N GLU A 69 0.81 -23.04 -15.13
CA GLU A 69 0.90 -23.58 -13.76
C GLU A 69 2.19 -24.38 -13.52
N ASN A 70 2.95 -24.68 -14.58
CA ASN A 70 4.28 -25.26 -14.46
C ASN A 70 5.34 -24.15 -14.42
N GLU A 71 5.74 -23.75 -13.21
CA GLU A 71 6.70 -22.66 -12.99
C GLU A 71 8.04 -22.87 -13.70
N GLU A 72 8.53 -24.11 -13.74
CA GLU A 72 9.82 -24.43 -14.37
C GLU A 72 9.73 -24.25 -15.89
N GLN A 73 8.69 -24.79 -16.52
CA GLN A 73 8.46 -24.65 -17.96
C GLN A 73 8.25 -23.17 -18.33
N LEU A 74 7.47 -22.44 -17.55
CA LEU A 74 7.22 -21.01 -17.73
C LEU A 74 8.53 -20.21 -17.66
N LYS A 75 9.37 -20.48 -16.66
CA LYS A 75 10.68 -19.83 -16.49
C LYS A 75 11.63 -20.13 -17.63
N GLN A 76 11.70 -21.38 -18.09
CA GLN A 76 12.55 -21.77 -19.22
C GLN A 76 12.15 -21.04 -20.50
N LYS A 77 10.86 -21.08 -20.86
CA LYS A 77 10.33 -20.41 -22.07
C LYS A 77 10.47 -18.89 -22.01
N SER A 78 10.23 -18.29 -20.83
CA SER A 78 10.48 -16.87 -20.54
C SER A 78 11.92 -16.46 -20.83
N VAL A 79 12.91 -17.20 -20.31
CA VAL A 79 14.33 -16.92 -20.53
C VAL A 79 14.71 -17.08 -22.00
N GLU A 80 14.16 -18.08 -22.69
CA GLU A 80 14.39 -18.29 -24.12
C GLU A 80 13.91 -17.09 -24.96
N ILE A 81 12.69 -16.62 -24.72
CA ILE A 81 12.14 -15.46 -25.44
C ILE A 81 12.94 -14.19 -25.16
N GLN A 82 13.32 -13.95 -23.90
CA GLN A 82 14.14 -12.79 -23.54
C GLN A 82 15.49 -12.80 -24.26
N LYS A 83 16.17 -13.95 -24.32
CA LYS A 83 17.41 -14.10 -25.09
C LYS A 83 17.21 -13.82 -26.58
N LEU A 84 16.09 -14.27 -27.14
CA LEU A 84 15.73 -14.02 -28.53
C LEU A 84 15.58 -12.51 -28.82
N ILE A 85 14.89 -11.77 -27.94
CA ILE A 85 14.73 -10.31 -28.06
C ILE A 85 16.07 -9.58 -27.91
N LEU A 86 16.88 -9.97 -26.92
CA LEU A 86 18.17 -9.32 -26.65
C LEU A 86 19.19 -9.54 -27.77
N SER A 87 19.13 -10.67 -28.47
CA SER A 87 20.02 -11.00 -29.59
C SER A 87 19.59 -10.42 -30.94
N ALA A 88 18.32 -10.03 -31.09
CA ALA A 88 17.81 -9.41 -32.31
C ALA A 88 18.40 -8.01 -32.58
N GLU A 89 18.42 -7.64 -33.86
CA GLU A 89 18.93 -6.35 -34.31
C GLU A 89 17.80 -5.32 -34.40
N ILE A 90 18.06 -4.09 -33.95
CA ILE A 90 17.11 -2.99 -34.15
C ILE A 90 17.13 -2.59 -35.63
N PRO A 91 15.98 -2.57 -36.33
CA PRO A 91 15.85 -2.10 -37.72
C PRO A 91 16.62 -0.82 -38.00
N LYS A 92 17.30 -0.73 -39.16
CA LYS A 92 18.15 0.43 -39.50
C LYS A 92 17.41 1.76 -39.39
N LYS A 93 16.16 1.80 -39.85
CA LYS A 93 15.29 2.98 -39.77
C LYS A 93 15.02 3.37 -38.31
N LEU A 94 14.54 2.42 -37.50
CA LEU A 94 14.25 2.65 -36.09
C LEU A 94 15.52 3.05 -35.30
N ARG A 95 16.64 2.40 -35.56
CA ARG A 95 17.93 2.74 -34.97
C ARG A 95 18.32 4.18 -35.28
N HIS A 96 18.15 4.62 -36.52
CA HIS A 96 18.46 5.99 -36.92
C HIS A 96 17.58 7.00 -36.18
N GLU A 97 16.27 6.78 -36.15
CA GLU A 97 15.32 7.68 -35.46
C GLU A 97 15.60 7.78 -33.94
N ILE A 98 15.90 6.65 -33.27
CA ILE A 98 16.26 6.65 -31.83
C ILE A 98 17.54 7.44 -31.56
N LEU A 99 18.59 7.21 -32.37
CA LEU A 99 19.88 7.86 -32.15
C LEU A 99 19.83 9.35 -32.49
N GLU A 100 19.13 9.73 -33.56
CA GLU A 100 18.90 11.13 -33.89
C GLU A 100 18.12 11.86 -32.77
N ALA A 101 17.07 11.24 -32.25
CA ALA A 101 16.32 11.80 -31.13
C ALA A 101 17.17 11.93 -29.87
N TYR A 102 18.04 10.95 -29.60
CA TYR A 102 18.98 11.01 -28.48
C TYR A 102 20.02 12.12 -28.61
N GLU A 103 20.56 12.34 -29.80
CA GLU A 103 21.50 13.45 -30.03
C GLU A 103 20.82 14.82 -29.90
N ASN A 104 19.54 14.91 -30.30
CA ASN A 104 18.76 16.15 -30.22
C ASN A 104 18.32 16.51 -28.80
N LEU A 105 18.29 15.57 -27.85
CA LEU A 105 17.83 15.77 -26.46
C LEU A 105 18.56 16.86 -25.67
N ASN A 106 19.71 17.35 -26.13
CA ASN A 106 20.47 18.42 -25.47
C ASN A 106 20.66 19.67 -26.34
N VAL A 107 20.01 19.74 -27.50
CA VAL A 107 20.13 20.88 -28.41
C VAL A 107 18.92 21.77 -28.19
N ASP A 108 19.17 23.05 -27.93
CA ASP A 108 18.11 24.06 -27.84
C ASP A 108 17.31 24.07 -29.14
N GLU A 109 15.98 24.11 -29.04
CA GLU A 109 15.11 24.14 -30.22
C GLU A 109 15.36 25.37 -31.09
N GLU A 110 15.75 26.50 -30.52
CA GLU A 110 16.10 27.70 -31.31
C GLU A 110 17.39 27.46 -32.10
N LEU A 111 18.37 26.79 -31.49
CA LEU A 111 19.61 26.40 -32.18
C LEU A 111 19.35 25.36 -33.28
N LEU A 112 18.42 24.41 -33.06
CA LEU A 112 18.01 23.44 -34.09
C LEU A 112 17.37 24.12 -35.32
N LYS A 113 16.67 25.24 -35.13
CA LYS A 113 16.00 25.98 -36.21
C LYS A 113 16.93 26.89 -37.00
N ILE A 114 17.99 27.40 -36.37
CA ILE A 114 18.83 28.46 -36.93
C ILE A 114 20.16 27.92 -37.49
N ALA A 115 20.68 26.81 -36.95
CA ALA A 115 21.97 26.28 -37.34
C ALA A 115 21.90 25.47 -38.67
N SER A 116 22.90 25.65 -39.53
CA SER A 116 23.07 24.82 -40.72
C SER A 116 23.33 23.36 -40.34
N LYS A 117 23.06 22.41 -41.25
CA LYS A 117 23.34 20.98 -41.02
C LYS A 117 24.80 20.71 -40.58
N ASP A 118 25.75 21.44 -41.16
CA ASP A 118 27.17 21.30 -40.85
C ASP A 118 27.52 21.90 -39.47
N ALA A 119 26.90 23.01 -39.08
CA ALA A 119 27.07 23.57 -37.74
C ALA A 119 26.45 22.67 -36.67
N LEU A 120 25.27 22.09 -36.95
CA LEU A 120 24.61 21.15 -36.05
C LEU A 120 25.40 19.86 -35.85
N SER A 121 26.00 19.30 -36.90
CA SER A 121 26.81 18.09 -36.79
C SER A 121 28.03 18.33 -35.89
N ILE A 122 28.74 19.44 -36.07
CA ILE A 122 29.88 19.83 -35.22
C ILE A 122 29.44 20.01 -33.75
N ILE A 123 28.33 20.71 -33.51
CA ILE A 123 27.80 20.93 -32.16
C ILE A 123 27.39 19.62 -31.49
N LYS A 124 26.78 18.70 -32.23
CA LYS A 124 26.38 17.37 -31.72
C LYS A 124 27.59 16.50 -31.39
N THR A 125 28.57 16.43 -32.30
CA THR A 125 29.77 15.58 -32.12
C THR A 125 30.71 16.09 -31.03
N GLY A 126 30.73 17.41 -30.76
CA GLY A 126 31.57 18.00 -29.71
C GLY A 126 31.01 17.94 -28.29
N ARG A 127 29.79 17.41 -28.07
CA ARG A 127 29.13 17.37 -26.76
C ARG A 127 29.23 15.99 -26.11
N ASP A 128 29.40 15.99 -24.79
CA ASP A 128 29.35 14.77 -24.00
C ASP A 128 27.93 14.16 -24.03
N PRO A 129 27.77 12.84 -24.30
CA PRO A 129 26.46 12.20 -24.32
C PRO A 129 25.71 12.35 -22.98
N LEU A 130 24.40 12.57 -23.05
CA LEU A 130 23.57 12.74 -21.86
C LEU A 130 23.31 11.42 -21.13
N PHE A 131 23.20 11.50 -19.81
CA PHE A 131 22.55 10.45 -19.03
C PHE A 131 21.03 10.50 -19.23
N VAL A 132 20.41 9.36 -19.52
CA VAL A 132 18.97 9.22 -19.69
C VAL A 132 18.43 8.07 -18.82
N ALA A 133 17.15 8.18 -18.48
CA ALA A 133 16.34 7.10 -17.94
C ALA A 133 15.54 6.46 -19.07
N VAL A 134 15.47 5.13 -19.07
CA VAL A 134 14.69 4.33 -20.00
C VAL A 134 13.56 3.68 -19.21
N LYS A 135 12.31 4.04 -19.49
CA LYS A 135 11.13 3.59 -18.73
C LYS A 135 10.09 3.00 -19.67
N LEU A 136 9.39 1.96 -19.23
CA LEU A 136 8.21 1.45 -19.94
C LEU A 136 6.96 2.29 -19.66
N SER A 137 6.12 2.41 -20.68
CA SER A 137 4.79 3.03 -20.61
C SER A 137 3.75 2.11 -21.26
N PRO A 138 3.24 1.12 -20.51
CA PRO A 138 2.20 0.22 -21.01
C PRO A 138 0.85 0.95 -21.17
N THR A 139 -0.02 0.40 -22.01
CA THR A 139 -1.40 0.90 -22.24
C THR A 139 -2.37 0.53 -21.14
N GLU A 140 -2.08 -0.53 -20.38
CA GLU A 140 -2.82 -0.94 -19.20
C GLU A 140 -1.85 -1.11 -18.03
N ASN A 141 -2.35 -1.09 -16.79
CA ASN A 141 -1.53 -1.35 -15.61
C ASN A 141 -1.22 -2.85 -15.50
N PHE A 142 -0.33 -3.31 -16.40
CA PHE A 142 0.32 -4.59 -16.29
C PHE A 142 1.33 -4.51 -15.15
N PHE A 143 1.04 -5.22 -14.04
CA PHE A 143 1.90 -5.47 -12.88
C PHE A 143 1.91 -4.45 -11.72
N ASP A 144 1.70 -4.98 -10.51
CA ASP A 144 2.21 -4.44 -9.24
C ASP A 144 3.73 -4.65 -9.06
N SER A 145 4.39 -5.40 -9.95
CA SER A 145 5.85 -5.33 -10.07
C SER A 145 6.24 -4.04 -10.78
N ALA A 146 6.92 -3.13 -10.07
CA ALA A 146 7.34 -1.83 -10.55
C ALA A 146 7.74 -1.86 -12.05
N PRO A 147 7.11 -1.05 -12.92
CA PRO A 147 7.38 -1.08 -14.35
C PRO A 147 8.87 -0.80 -14.59
N TYR A 148 9.46 -1.55 -15.53
CA TYR A 148 10.89 -1.48 -15.84
C TYR A 148 11.35 -0.03 -16.01
N SER A 149 12.34 0.34 -15.22
CA SER A 149 13.00 1.65 -15.25
C SER A 149 14.50 1.44 -15.07
N GLN A 150 15.27 1.70 -16.12
CA GLN A 150 16.73 1.69 -16.05
C GLN A 150 17.23 3.14 -16.03
N LEU A 151 17.90 3.49 -14.93
CA LEU A 151 18.46 4.83 -14.73
C LEU A 151 19.90 4.91 -15.24
N ASN A 152 20.33 6.14 -15.48
CA ASN A 152 21.75 6.47 -15.69
C ASN A 152 22.39 5.80 -16.92
N ILE A 153 21.64 5.66 -18.02
CA ILE A 153 22.14 5.17 -19.30
C ILE A 153 22.82 6.30 -20.06
N LYS A 154 24.03 6.07 -20.58
CA LYS A 154 24.78 7.07 -21.36
C LYS A 154 25.36 6.47 -22.62
N GLY A 155 25.20 7.18 -23.74
CA GLY A 155 25.80 6.84 -25.02
C GLY A 155 24.91 6.00 -25.94
N PRO A 156 25.16 6.06 -27.27
CA PRO A 156 24.28 5.52 -28.29
C PRO A 156 24.10 4.00 -28.19
N SER A 157 25.19 3.25 -27.99
CA SER A 157 25.14 1.79 -27.89
C SER A 157 24.34 1.32 -26.68
N ASN A 158 24.54 1.96 -25.53
CA ASN A 158 23.88 1.60 -24.28
C ASN A 158 22.37 1.88 -24.31
N ILE A 159 21.94 2.89 -25.06
CA ILE A 159 20.52 3.20 -25.24
C ILE A 159 19.83 2.12 -26.07
N LEU A 160 20.43 1.70 -27.18
CA LEU A 160 19.89 0.62 -28.00
C LEU A 160 19.79 -0.69 -27.21
N GLU A 161 20.79 -0.97 -26.36
CA GLU A 161 20.75 -2.13 -25.46
C GLU A 161 19.65 -2.00 -24.41
N ALA A 162 19.51 -0.83 -23.77
CA ALA A 162 18.47 -0.57 -22.77
C ALA A 162 17.05 -0.67 -23.36
N VAL A 163 16.86 -0.22 -24.61
CA VAL A 163 15.61 -0.37 -25.35
C VAL A 163 15.25 -1.85 -25.55
N LYS A 164 16.22 -2.69 -25.96
CA LYS A 164 15.99 -4.14 -26.07
C LYS A 164 15.71 -4.80 -24.73
N LYS A 165 16.41 -4.40 -23.66
CA LYS A 165 16.15 -4.87 -22.29
C LYS A 165 14.74 -4.52 -21.83
N ALA A 166 14.28 -3.30 -22.10
CA ALA A 166 12.93 -2.86 -21.81
C ALA A 166 11.89 -3.76 -22.51
N TRP A 167 12.01 -3.99 -23.82
CA TRP A 167 11.12 -4.89 -24.54
C TRP A 167 11.20 -6.35 -24.07
N ALA A 168 12.37 -6.83 -23.65
CA ALA A 168 12.52 -8.18 -23.12
C ALA A 168 11.72 -8.37 -21.82
N THR A 169 11.53 -7.33 -21.01
CA THR A 169 10.75 -7.44 -19.76
C THR A 169 9.28 -7.78 -19.95
N LEU A 170 8.73 -7.52 -21.15
CA LEU A 170 7.39 -7.98 -21.57
C LEU A 170 7.31 -9.51 -21.64
N TYR A 171 8.42 -10.24 -21.54
CA TYR A 171 8.44 -11.70 -21.55
C TYR A 171 9.12 -12.29 -20.32
N THR A 172 9.03 -11.60 -19.18
CA THR A 172 9.30 -12.21 -17.88
C THR A 172 8.26 -13.29 -17.56
N SER A 173 8.58 -14.21 -16.64
CA SER A 173 7.65 -15.29 -16.26
C SER A 173 6.34 -14.72 -15.71
N LYS A 174 6.45 -13.68 -14.86
CA LYS A 174 5.30 -12.94 -14.34
C LYS A 174 4.48 -12.31 -15.47
N ALA A 175 5.13 -11.62 -16.43
CA ALA A 175 4.51 -11.05 -17.64
C ALA A 175 3.69 -12.07 -18.43
N ILE A 176 4.30 -13.21 -18.76
CA ILE A 176 3.66 -14.27 -19.53
C ILE A 176 2.47 -14.87 -18.75
N TYR A 177 2.64 -15.15 -17.46
CA TYR A 177 1.58 -15.71 -16.59
C TYR A 177 0.34 -14.80 -16.54
N TYR A 178 0.55 -13.51 -16.24
CA TYR A 178 -0.53 -12.53 -16.17
C TYR A 178 -1.32 -12.44 -17.48
N ARG A 179 -0.61 -12.37 -18.62
CA ARG A 179 -1.26 -12.29 -19.93
C ARG A 179 -2.09 -13.53 -20.25
N TYR A 180 -1.57 -14.70 -19.89
CA TYR A 180 -2.28 -15.94 -20.10
C TYR A 180 -3.59 -15.97 -19.30
N ASN A 181 -3.53 -15.65 -18.00
CA ASN A 181 -4.70 -15.68 -17.12
C ASN A 181 -5.75 -14.61 -17.47
N ASN A 182 -5.32 -13.48 -18.02
CA ASN A 182 -6.24 -12.41 -18.45
C ASN A 182 -6.64 -12.49 -19.93
N ASN A 183 -6.30 -13.57 -20.64
CA ASN A 183 -6.60 -13.77 -22.07
C ASN A 183 -6.07 -12.65 -23.00
N ILE A 184 -4.92 -12.05 -22.64
CA ILE A 184 -4.32 -10.92 -23.37
C ILE A 184 -3.40 -11.46 -24.48
N LYS A 185 -3.84 -11.28 -25.73
CA LYS A 185 -3.23 -11.95 -26.90
C LYS A 185 -1.98 -11.27 -27.44
N ASN A 186 -1.89 -9.95 -27.36
CA ASN A 186 -0.74 -9.19 -27.85
C ASN A 186 -0.38 -8.15 -26.80
N GLU A 187 0.90 -8.03 -26.49
CA GLU A 187 1.41 -6.93 -25.70
C GLU A 187 2.28 -6.05 -26.57
N SER A 188 2.08 -4.75 -26.45
CA SER A 188 2.95 -3.76 -27.03
C SER A 188 2.95 -2.56 -26.10
N THR A 189 4.12 -1.99 -25.90
CA THR A 189 4.37 -0.91 -24.94
C THR A 189 5.24 0.13 -25.60
N SER A 190 5.10 1.38 -25.18
CA SER A 190 6.03 2.42 -25.58
C SER A 190 7.19 2.50 -24.59
N ILE A 191 8.29 3.11 -25.03
CA ILE A 191 9.45 3.39 -24.17
C ILE A 191 9.63 4.89 -24.08
N ILE A 192 9.79 5.39 -22.86
CA ILE A 192 10.16 6.76 -22.53
C ILE A 192 11.68 6.83 -22.42
N ILE A 193 12.30 7.72 -23.20
CA ILE A 193 13.71 8.09 -23.07
C ILE A 193 13.76 9.54 -22.55
N GLN A 194 14.07 9.70 -21.27
CA GLN A 194 14.00 10.97 -20.55
C GLN A 194 15.38 11.37 -20.04
N LYS A 195 15.77 12.64 -20.20
CA LYS A 195 17.01 13.17 -19.62
C LYS A 195 17.03 12.98 -18.10
N MET A 196 18.13 12.42 -17.59
CA MET A 196 18.31 12.27 -16.14
C MET A 196 18.58 13.64 -15.51
N VAL A 197 17.78 13.98 -14.50
CA VAL A 197 18.03 15.11 -13.59
C VAL A 197 19.07 14.65 -12.57
N ASP A 198 20.18 15.38 -12.38
CA ASP A 198 21.19 15.02 -11.37
C ASP A 198 20.69 15.38 -9.96
N ALA A 199 19.74 14.59 -9.47
CA ALA A 199 18.95 14.89 -8.30
C ALA A 199 19.81 14.93 -7.03
N LYS A 200 19.83 16.09 -6.35
CA LYS A 200 20.28 16.21 -4.96
C LYS A 200 19.21 15.74 -3.99
N LYS A 201 17.94 15.88 -4.39
CA LYS A 201 16.76 15.44 -3.65
C LYS A 201 15.73 14.94 -4.65
N SER A 202 14.96 13.94 -4.26
CA SER A 202 13.85 13.44 -5.08
C SER A 202 12.78 12.83 -4.20
N GLY A 203 11.60 12.63 -4.77
CA GLY A 203 10.47 12.22 -3.97
C GLY A 203 9.20 12.00 -4.77
N THR A 204 8.13 11.75 -4.04
CA THR A 204 6.78 11.55 -4.59
C THR A 204 5.81 12.46 -3.87
N ILE A 205 4.82 12.96 -4.60
CA ILE A 205 3.74 13.80 -4.09
C ILE A 205 2.44 13.06 -4.34
N LEU A 206 1.62 12.90 -3.31
CA LEU A 206 0.23 12.48 -3.42
C LEU A 206 -0.62 13.73 -3.24
N THR A 207 -1.26 14.15 -4.33
CA THR A 207 -2.10 15.35 -4.32
C THR A 207 -3.43 15.13 -3.63
N LEU A 208 -3.84 13.92 -3.27
CA LEU A 208 -4.99 13.71 -2.38
C LEU A 208 -4.64 12.72 -1.27
N ASN A 209 -5.14 13.01 -0.06
CA ASN A 209 -5.19 12.15 1.11
C ASN A 209 -6.66 12.01 1.56
N ASN A 210 -6.96 11.11 2.52
CA ASN A 210 -8.30 10.75 3.02
C ASN A 210 -9.27 11.95 3.31
N SER A 211 -8.76 13.18 3.49
CA SER A 211 -9.54 14.40 3.80
C SER A 211 -9.76 15.38 2.62
N ASN A 212 -9.48 15.01 1.37
CA ASN A 212 -9.59 15.82 0.13
C ASN A 212 -8.83 17.17 0.06
N SER A 213 -8.35 17.71 1.19
CA SER A 213 -7.75 19.06 1.31
C SER A 213 -6.26 19.02 1.69
N GLU A 214 -5.66 17.83 1.69
CA GLU A 214 -4.27 17.61 2.09
C GLU A 214 -3.45 16.98 0.96
N LEU A 215 -2.18 17.34 0.95
CA LEU A 215 -1.16 16.85 0.03
C LEU A 215 -0.02 16.23 0.84
N VAL A 216 0.40 15.03 0.45
CA VAL A 216 1.49 14.29 1.13
C VAL A 216 2.73 14.31 0.24
N ILE A 217 3.85 14.80 0.76
CA ILE A 217 5.15 14.78 0.08
C ILE A 217 6.06 13.79 0.79
N THR A 218 6.57 12.81 0.07
CA THR A 218 7.67 11.95 0.55
C THR A 218 8.96 12.31 -0.17
N SER A 219 10.10 12.33 0.53
CA SER A 219 11.38 12.70 -0.11
C SER A 219 12.62 12.10 0.53
N LEU A 220 13.67 12.01 -0.30
CA LEU A 220 14.97 11.42 -0.02
C LEU A 220 16.10 12.33 -0.54
N PHE A 221 17.29 12.18 0.02
CA PHE A 221 18.51 12.71 -0.58
C PHE A 221 18.94 11.85 -1.78
N GLY A 222 19.41 12.49 -2.85
CA GLY A 222 19.87 11.83 -4.06
C GLY A 222 18.74 11.38 -5.00
N PHE A 223 19.05 10.38 -5.83
CA PHE A 223 18.12 9.76 -6.77
C PHE A 223 17.15 8.81 -6.08
N ASN A 224 15.87 8.83 -6.47
CA ASN A 224 14.85 7.86 -6.05
C ASN A 224 14.94 6.58 -6.91
N ASN A 225 15.94 5.75 -6.64
CA ASN A 225 16.11 4.43 -7.24
C ASN A 225 15.51 3.33 -6.34
N LYS A 226 14.23 2.99 -6.56
CA LYS A 226 13.48 2.03 -5.74
C LYS A 226 14.18 0.68 -5.50
N ILE A 227 15.00 0.21 -6.44
CA ILE A 227 15.75 -1.06 -6.31
C ILE A 227 16.98 -0.91 -5.41
N ALA A 228 17.65 0.25 -5.43
CA ALA A 228 18.87 0.48 -4.66
C ALA A 228 18.61 1.05 -3.25
N ILE A 229 17.35 1.40 -2.95
CA ILE A 229 16.92 2.13 -1.76
C ILE A 229 16.17 1.21 -0.78
N GLU A 230 16.14 -0.11 -1.04
CA GLU A 230 15.60 -1.10 -0.09
C GLU A 230 16.11 -0.76 1.33
N ASN A 231 15.17 -0.40 2.21
CA ASN A 231 15.37 -0.03 3.63
C ASN A 231 15.75 1.44 3.96
N ILE A 232 15.57 2.43 3.08
CA ILE A 232 15.61 3.85 3.48
C ILE A 232 14.19 4.41 3.60
N LYS A 233 13.77 4.76 4.82
CA LYS A 233 12.49 5.44 5.06
C LYS A 233 12.60 6.90 4.61
N PRO A 234 11.75 7.41 3.69
CA PRO A 234 11.77 8.82 3.29
C PRO A 234 11.30 9.74 4.42
N ASP A 235 11.57 11.04 4.30
CA ASP A 235 10.83 12.04 5.07
C ASP A 235 9.42 12.16 4.52
N THR A 236 8.45 12.41 5.39
CA THR A 236 7.05 12.66 5.03
C THR A 236 6.65 14.06 5.49
N TYR A 237 5.95 14.80 4.64
CA TYR A 237 5.41 16.14 4.93
C TYR A 237 3.94 16.17 4.53
N ILE A 238 3.06 16.57 5.44
CA ILE A 238 1.62 16.74 5.21
C ILE A 238 1.33 18.23 5.10
N ILE A 239 0.79 18.67 3.97
CA ILE A 239 0.57 20.08 3.65
C ILE A 239 -0.90 20.31 3.37
N ASN A 240 -1.45 21.39 3.94
CA ASN A 240 -2.79 21.87 3.61
C ASN A 240 -2.76 22.58 2.25
N LYS A 241 -3.61 22.17 1.31
CA LYS A 241 -3.65 22.76 -0.04
C LYS A 241 -4.14 24.21 -0.05
N ASP A 242 -5.06 24.56 0.85
CA ASP A 242 -5.78 25.83 0.82
C ASP A 242 -4.90 27.00 1.25
N ASN A 243 -4.05 26.77 2.26
CA ASN A 243 -3.19 27.81 2.84
C ASN A 243 -1.68 27.52 2.70
N LEU A 244 -1.31 26.38 2.09
CA LEU A 244 0.07 25.93 1.89
C LEU A 244 0.86 25.70 3.19
N GLU A 245 0.17 25.58 4.33
CA GLU A 245 0.82 25.37 5.61
C GLU A 245 1.20 23.90 5.82
N LEU A 246 2.41 23.69 6.35
CA LEU A 246 2.86 22.39 6.81
C LEU A 246 2.08 22.02 8.07
N LYS A 247 1.22 21.00 7.97
CA LYS A 247 0.44 20.46 9.10
C LYS A 247 1.28 19.53 9.97
N ASP A 248 1.99 18.62 9.33
CA ASP A 248 2.80 17.62 10.01
C ASP A 248 4.05 17.25 9.19
N LYS A 249 5.08 16.76 9.88
CA LYS A 249 6.27 16.19 9.24
C LYS A 249 6.83 15.03 10.06
N GLU A 250 7.21 13.98 9.37
CA GLU A 250 8.00 12.89 9.92
C GLU A 250 9.41 12.95 9.32
N ILE A 251 10.42 13.19 10.15
CA ILE A 251 11.82 13.20 9.73
C ILE A 251 12.51 11.92 10.19
N THR A 252 13.06 11.18 9.23
CA THR A 252 13.70 9.89 9.49
C THR A 252 15.22 10.00 9.39
N GLU A 253 15.97 9.05 9.95
CA GLU A 253 17.42 8.99 9.76
C GLU A 253 17.77 8.34 8.41
N LYS A 254 18.50 9.06 7.54
CA LYS A 254 18.91 8.58 6.21
C LYS A 254 20.43 8.52 6.12
N ASN A 255 21.01 7.39 6.53
CA ASN A 255 22.46 7.24 6.58
C ASN A 255 23.15 7.30 5.21
N PHE A 256 22.43 6.95 4.13
CA PHE A 256 22.98 6.94 2.78
C PHE A 256 22.04 7.54 1.75
N MET A 257 22.62 7.99 0.65
CA MET A 257 21.94 8.46 -0.55
C MET A 257 22.55 7.83 -1.81
N ILE A 258 21.75 7.71 -2.87
CA ILE A 258 22.24 7.31 -4.19
C ILE A 258 22.53 8.57 -5.00
N THR A 259 23.76 8.70 -5.49
CA THR A 259 24.20 9.85 -6.30
C THR A 259 25.11 9.39 -7.44
N ARG A 260 25.54 10.30 -8.30
CA ARG A 260 26.45 10.03 -9.41
C ARG A 260 27.87 10.46 -9.03
N ASN A 261 28.85 9.60 -9.27
CA ASN A 261 30.27 9.96 -9.09
C ASN A 261 30.83 10.70 -10.32
N SER A 262 32.08 11.17 -10.24
CA SER A 262 32.76 11.86 -11.34
C SER A 262 32.98 10.97 -12.58
N ALA A 263 33.00 9.64 -12.42
CA ALA A 263 33.04 8.68 -13.51
C ALA A 263 31.65 8.43 -14.14
N GLY A 264 30.60 9.07 -13.64
CA GLY A 264 29.25 8.93 -14.17
C GLY A 264 28.48 7.70 -13.67
N GLN A 265 28.98 7.00 -12.65
CA GLN A 265 28.35 5.81 -12.09
C GLN A 265 27.44 6.16 -10.92
N LEU A 266 26.31 5.45 -10.78
CA LEU A 266 25.50 5.51 -9.57
C LEU A 266 26.24 4.85 -8.41
N VAL A 267 26.36 5.57 -7.30
CA VAL A 267 27.07 5.12 -6.10
C VAL A 267 26.26 5.44 -4.85
N LYS A 268 26.39 4.59 -3.84
CA LYS A 268 25.91 4.86 -2.48
C LYS A 268 26.92 5.75 -1.78
N ARG A 269 26.47 6.87 -1.23
CA ARG A 269 27.29 7.79 -0.42
C ARG A 269 26.63 8.07 0.92
N GLU A 270 27.42 8.31 1.95
CA GLU A 270 26.91 8.76 3.24
C GLU A 270 26.28 10.14 3.12
N VAL A 271 25.19 10.34 3.85
CA VAL A 271 24.55 11.66 3.97
C VAL A 271 25.29 12.44 5.07
N PRO A 272 25.82 13.65 4.80
CA PRO A 272 26.60 14.39 5.80
C PRO A 272 25.82 14.73 7.08
N ASN A 273 24.50 14.90 6.97
CA ASN A 273 23.60 15.11 8.10
C ASN A 273 22.36 14.19 7.95
N PRO A 274 22.43 12.93 8.41
CA PRO A 274 21.39 11.93 8.20
C PRO A 274 20.02 12.28 8.81
N THR A 275 20.00 13.14 9.84
CA THR A 275 18.80 13.54 10.57
C THR A 275 18.25 14.90 10.13
N ALA A 276 18.90 15.57 9.17
CA ALA A 276 18.38 16.80 8.60
C ALA A 276 17.14 16.53 7.72
N PRO A 277 16.15 17.45 7.75
CA PRO A 277 15.04 17.37 6.81
C PRO A 277 15.57 17.50 5.38
N THR A 278 15.10 16.61 4.51
CA THR A 278 15.40 16.60 3.08
C THR A 278 14.93 17.86 2.38
N LEU A 279 13.75 18.40 2.72
CA LEU A 279 13.17 19.58 2.10
C LEU A 279 13.12 20.77 3.05
N ASN A 280 13.49 21.96 2.55
CA ASN A 280 13.31 23.22 3.27
C ASN A 280 11.95 23.86 2.96
N LYS A 281 11.57 24.88 3.74
CA LYS A 281 10.27 25.55 3.62
C LYS A 281 9.98 26.07 2.20
N ASN A 282 10.97 26.66 1.53
CA ASN A 282 10.80 27.21 0.18
C ASN A 282 10.63 26.10 -0.86
N GLU A 283 11.37 24.99 -0.72
CA GLU A 283 11.19 23.81 -1.58
C GLU A 283 9.79 23.20 -1.40
N LEU A 284 9.33 23.04 -0.15
CA LEU A 284 7.97 22.55 0.13
C LEU A 284 6.90 23.44 -0.51
N GLU A 285 7.03 24.77 -0.39
CA GLU A 285 6.09 25.71 -0.99
C GLU A 285 6.06 25.62 -2.53
N GLN A 286 7.23 25.53 -3.17
CA GLN A 286 7.35 25.40 -4.62
C GLN A 286 6.77 24.09 -5.13
N ILE A 287 7.07 22.98 -4.46
CA ILE A 287 6.55 21.65 -4.80
C ILE A 287 5.02 21.64 -4.66
N THR A 288 4.50 22.18 -3.55
CA THR A 288 3.06 22.20 -3.26
C THR A 288 2.30 23.00 -4.32
N LYS A 289 2.76 24.22 -4.64
CA LYS A 289 2.15 25.06 -5.68
C LYS A 289 2.12 24.34 -7.03
N LEU A 290 3.25 23.76 -7.42
CA LEU A 290 3.35 23.03 -8.68
C LEU A 290 2.40 21.83 -8.73
N ALA A 291 2.27 21.09 -7.63
CA ALA A 291 1.42 19.92 -7.53
C ALA A 291 -0.08 20.29 -7.60
N ILE A 292 -0.50 21.37 -6.94
CA ILE A 292 -1.87 21.91 -7.02
C ILE A 292 -2.17 22.36 -8.47
N ASP A 293 -1.24 23.05 -9.12
CA ASP A 293 -1.40 23.48 -10.52
C ASP A 293 -1.56 22.27 -11.46
N ILE A 294 -0.75 21.22 -11.26
CA ILE A 294 -0.84 19.97 -12.02
C ILE A 294 -2.19 19.29 -11.80
N GLU A 295 -2.61 19.09 -10.55
CA GLU A 295 -3.90 18.50 -10.19
C GLU A 295 -5.06 19.28 -10.85
N SER A 296 -5.02 20.60 -10.78
CA SER A 296 -6.03 21.49 -11.37
C SER A 296 -6.10 21.38 -12.90
N LYS A 297 -4.96 21.31 -13.59
CA LYS A 297 -4.91 21.21 -15.06
C LYS A 297 -5.29 19.82 -15.57
N ILE A 298 -4.86 18.76 -14.89
CA ILE A 298 -5.18 17.37 -15.24
C ILE A 298 -6.60 16.99 -14.78
N LYS A 299 -7.20 17.77 -13.89
CA LYS A 299 -8.57 17.59 -13.35
C LYS A 299 -8.79 16.25 -12.67
N SER A 300 -7.75 15.72 -12.04
CA SER A 300 -7.81 14.49 -11.24
C SER A 300 -6.64 14.45 -10.27
N ALA A 301 -6.81 13.73 -9.16
CA ALA A 301 -5.73 13.46 -8.22
C ALA A 301 -4.57 12.78 -8.93
N GLN A 302 -3.36 13.17 -8.56
CA GLN A 302 -2.09 12.71 -9.12
C GLN A 302 -1.16 12.16 -8.04
N GLU A 303 -0.43 11.12 -8.42
CA GLU A 303 0.83 10.70 -7.81
C GLU A 303 1.95 11.21 -8.72
N ILE A 304 2.73 12.18 -8.23
CA ILE A 304 3.73 12.92 -9.00
C ILE A 304 5.13 12.58 -8.47
N GLU A 305 6.03 12.10 -9.32
CA GLU A 305 7.44 11.96 -8.95
C GLU A 305 8.22 13.21 -9.36
N PHE A 306 9.07 13.71 -8.47
CA PHE A 306 9.86 14.90 -8.69
C PHE A 306 11.34 14.70 -8.35
N ALA A 307 12.18 15.57 -8.92
CA ALA A 307 13.58 15.70 -8.58
C ALA A 307 13.99 17.17 -8.49
N ILE A 308 14.95 17.44 -7.61
CA ILE A 308 15.56 18.75 -7.41
C ILE A 308 17.07 18.60 -7.62
N GLU A 309 17.58 19.22 -8.68
CA GLU A 309 19.03 19.26 -8.96
C GLU A 309 19.74 20.33 -8.13
N ASP A 310 19.16 21.52 -8.05
CA ASP A 310 19.66 22.70 -7.33
C ASP A 310 18.49 23.55 -6.83
N TYR A 311 18.81 24.62 -6.09
CA TYR A 311 17.85 25.64 -5.71
C TYR A 311 17.06 26.15 -6.94
N ASN A 312 15.73 26.13 -6.84
CA ASN A 312 14.78 26.50 -7.91
C ASN A 312 14.83 25.64 -9.19
N LYS A 313 15.49 24.48 -9.18
CA LYS A 313 15.46 23.52 -10.31
C LYS A 313 14.63 22.28 -9.98
N LEU A 314 13.36 22.51 -9.67
CA LEU A 314 12.37 21.44 -9.54
C LEU A 314 12.01 20.90 -10.93
N GLN A 315 11.96 19.58 -11.06
CA GLN A 315 11.58 18.88 -12.28
C GLN A 315 10.57 17.78 -11.96
N ILE A 316 9.54 17.63 -12.79
CA ILE A 316 8.56 16.55 -12.72
C ILE A 316 9.01 15.39 -13.60
N LEU A 317 9.25 14.24 -12.98
CA LEU A 317 9.76 13.05 -13.67
C LEU A 317 8.64 12.24 -14.31
N GLN A 318 7.51 12.11 -13.62
CA GLN A 318 6.29 11.49 -14.10
C GLN A 318 5.10 11.93 -13.25
N SER A 319 3.91 11.78 -13.81
CA SER A 319 2.64 11.86 -13.08
C SER A 319 1.76 10.72 -13.56
N LYS A 320 0.94 10.19 -12.66
CA LYS A 320 -0.15 9.28 -13.00
C LYS A 320 -1.36 9.62 -12.14
N PRO A 321 -2.58 9.33 -12.60
CA PRO A 321 -3.76 9.43 -11.76
C PRO A 321 -3.54 8.66 -10.46
N HIS A 322 -3.63 9.37 -9.34
CA HIS A 322 -3.79 8.73 -8.05
C HIS A 322 -5.26 8.39 -7.94
N VAL A 323 -5.58 7.12 -8.21
CA VAL A 323 -6.90 6.62 -7.85
C VAL A 323 -6.85 6.50 -6.33
N ILE A 324 -7.43 7.47 -5.63
CA ILE A 324 -8.05 7.12 -4.36
C ILE A 324 -8.98 5.98 -4.76
N ILE A 325 -8.72 4.78 -4.26
CA ILE A 325 -9.73 3.73 -4.33
C ILE A 325 -10.80 4.17 -3.33
N GLU A 326 -11.54 5.22 -3.68
CA GLU A 326 -12.94 5.26 -3.33
C GLU A 326 -13.44 3.90 -3.78
N PRO A 327 -14.05 3.10 -2.89
CA PRO A 327 -14.66 1.86 -3.32
C PRO A 327 -15.54 2.26 -4.50
N LYS A 328 -15.21 1.78 -5.70
CA LYS A 328 -16.14 1.87 -6.82
C LYS A 328 -17.45 1.42 -6.21
N LYS A 329 -18.48 2.26 -6.28
CA LYS A 329 -19.85 1.79 -6.24
C LYS A 329 -19.93 0.72 -7.33
N GLN A 330 -19.57 -0.52 -6.99
CA GLN A 330 -20.26 -1.64 -7.56
C GLN A 330 -21.70 -1.30 -7.21
N GLU A 331 -22.51 -1.06 -8.23
CA GLU A 331 -23.92 -1.38 -8.16
C GLU A 331 -23.98 -2.90 -7.91
N VAL A 332 -23.66 -3.28 -6.67
CA VAL A 332 -24.09 -4.54 -6.10
C VAL A 332 -25.59 -4.38 -6.07
N PHE A 333 -26.30 -5.28 -6.74
CA PHE A 333 -27.74 -5.41 -6.64
C PHE A 333 -28.14 -5.38 -5.15
N VAL A 334 -28.60 -4.22 -4.69
CA VAL A 334 -28.96 -3.93 -3.29
C VAL A 334 -30.18 -4.74 -2.85
N GLU A 335 -30.93 -5.29 -3.80
CA GLU A 335 -32.17 -6.01 -3.56
C GLU A 335 -31.97 -7.38 -2.88
N GLU A 336 -30.83 -8.05 -3.07
CA GLU A 336 -30.60 -9.38 -2.47
C GLU A 336 -30.02 -9.28 -1.03
N ILE A 337 -29.37 -8.18 -0.66
CA ILE A 337 -28.83 -7.97 0.70
C ILE A 337 -29.93 -7.50 1.68
N GLN A 338 -30.94 -6.79 1.18
CA GLN A 338 -32.08 -6.35 2.00
C GLN A 338 -32.99 -7.50 2.46
N GLN A 339 -32.98 -8.64 1.76
CA GLN A 339 -33.83 -9.79 2.11
C GLN A 339 -33.25 -10.68 3.22
N ALA A 340 -32.01 -10.46 3.67
CA ALA A 340 -31.36 -11.31 4.67
C ALA A 340 -31.24 -10.67 6.08
N VAL A 341 -31.82 -9.50 6.31
CA VAL A 341 -31.76 -8.81 7.61
C VAL A 341 -33.17 -8.44 8.06
N GLU A 342 -33.85 -9.39 8.71
CA GLU A 342 -34.93 -9.06 9.62
C GLU A 342 -34.42 -9.03 11.06
N THR A 343 -34.69 -7.88 11.70
CA THR A 343 -34.63 -7.55 13.14
C THR A 343 -33.28 -7.51 13.85
N ILE A 344 -32.82 -6.28 14.13
CA ILE A 344 -31.86 -5.96 15.19
C ILE A 344 -32.67 -5.36 16.36
N ASP A 345 -32.52 -5.93 17.56
CA ASP A 345 -33.10 -5.41 18.81
C ASP A 345 -32.16 -4.34 19.41
N LEU A 346 -32.24 -3.11 18.90
CA LEU A 346 -31.62 -1.91 19.49
C LEU A 346 -32.63 -1.12 20.35
N THR A 347 -33.82 -1.66 20.54
CA THR A 347 -34.95 -1.01 21.23
C THR A 347 -34.66 -0.67 22.68
N GLN A 348 -33.70 -1.36 23.32
CA GLN A 348 -33.34 -1.09 24.72
C GLN A 348 -32.66 0.28 24.95
N HIS A 349 -31.94 0.85 23.96
CA HIS A 349 -31.32 2.17 24.11
C HIS A 349 -32.25 3.34 23.76
N LEU A 350 -33.36 3.08 23.06
CA LEU A 350 -34.34 4.11 22.68
C LEU A 350 -35.24 4.55 23.85
N ASN A 351 -35.44 3.70 24.85
CA ASN A 351 -36.34 3.97 25.97
C ASN A 351 -35.80 4.99 27.00
N GLU A 352 -34.53 5.39 26.91
CA GLU A 352 -33.91 6.37 27.82
C GLU A 352 -33.86 7.79 27.25
N ILE A 353 -34.32 8.00 26.00
CA ILE A 353 -34.25 9.29 25.32
C ILE A 353 -35.63 9.97 25.36
N GLU A 354 -35.85 10.82 26.36
CA GLU A 354 -37.16 11.48 26.60
C GLU A 354 -37.62 12.36 25.43
N HIS A 355 -36.70 12.89 24.59
CA HIS A 355 -37.03 13.77 23.46
C HIS A 355 -36.15 13.50 22.22
N PRO A 356 -36.54 12.58 21.31
CA PRO A 356 -35.78 12.21 20.11
C PRO A 356 -35.54 13.38 19.13
N GLU A 357 -36.35 14.44 19.20
CA GLU A 357 -36.31 15.58 18.29
C GLU A 357 -35.19 16.59 18.62
N GLU A 358 -34.64 16.56 19.85
CA GLU A 358 -33.54 17.45 20.27
C GLU A 358 -32.15 16.97 19.82
N LEU A 359 -32.03 15.72 19.32
CA LEU A 359 -30.78 15.13 18.83
C LEU A 359 -30.25 15.76 17.52
N ILE A 360 -31.01 16.64 16.86
CA ILE A 360 -30.66 17.16 15.54
C ILE A 360 -29.53 18.20 15.60
N GLU A 361 -29.25 18.83 16.76
CA GLU A 361 -28.24 19.91 16.84
C GLU A 361 -27.27 19.88 18.03
N GLN A 362 -27.35 18.92 18.96
CA GLN A 362 -26.37 18.84 20.06
C GLN A 362 -25.23 17.85 19.78
N LYS A 363 -23.99 18.27 20.10
CA LYS A 363 -22.83 17.38 20.24
C LYS A 363 -23.12 16.39 21.38
N ILE A 364 -23.67 15.24 21.02
CA ILE A 364 -23.72 14.08 21.91
C ILE A 364 -22.27 13.67 22.19
N ASP A 365 -21.98 13.43 23.45
CA ASP A 365 -20.66 13.03 23.97
C ASP A 365 -20.08 11.88 23.12
N GLN A 366 -18.76 11.88 22.85
CA GLN A 366 -18.07 10.88 21.99
C GLN A 366 -17.98 9.48 22.64
N LYS A 367 -19.02 9.03 23.34
CA LYS A 367 -19.12 7.68 23.89
C LYS A 367 -19.72 6.76 22.83
N THR A 368 -18.93 5.79 22.38
CA THR A 368 -19.36 4.73 21.46
C THR A 368 -19.81 3.49 22.23
N SER A 369 -20.74 2.71 21.67
CA SER A 369 -21.18 1.43 22.24
C SER A 369 -20.20 0.29 21.94
N THR A 370 -19.61 0.28 20.73
CA THR A 370 -18.49 -0.57 20.37
C THR A 370 -17.21 -0.02 20.98
N LEU A 371 -16.51 -0.87 21.74
CA LEU A 371 -15.27 -0.51 22.41
C LEU A 371 -14.11 -0.46 21.42
N LEU A 372 -13.16 0.45 21.66
CA LEU A 372 -11.90 0.50 20.92
C LEU A 372 -10.75 0.01 21.79
N LYS A 373 -9.95 -0.89 21.23
CA LYS A 373 -8.78 -1.50 21.84
C LYS A 373 -7.50 -1.10 21.11
N ILE A 374 -6.38 -1.19 21.80
CA ILE A 374 -5.07 -0.80 21.25
C ILE A 374 -4.16 -2.02 21.21
N ASN A 375 -3.62 -2.31 20.02
CA ASN A 375 -2.58 -3.31 19.81
C ASN A 375 -1.22 -2.71 20.18
N VAL A 376 -0.53 -3.30 21.17
CA VAL A 376 0.76 -2.82 21.67
C VAL A 376 1.79 -3.94 21.57
N SER A 377 2.90 -3.66 20.90
CA SER A 377 4.01 -4.61 20.73
C SER A 377 5.31 -4.15 21.39
N SER A 378 5.39 -2.91 21.87
CA SER A 378 6.59 -2.38 22.54
C SER A 378 6.27 -1.23 23.49
N LYS A 379 7.24 -0.90 24.35
CA LYS A 379 7.16 0.18 25.34
C LYS A 379 7.02 1.57 24.71
N GLU A 380 7.63 1.81 23.55
CA GLU A 380 7.57 3.12 22.88
C GLU A 380 6.14 3.53 22.50
N HIS A 381 5.28 2.55 22.20
CA HIS A 381 3.89 2.75 21.81
C HIS A 381 2.99 3.25 22.96
N ILE A 382 3.40 3.06 24.22
CA ILE A 382 2.62 3.43 25.41
C ILE A 382 2.91 4.87 25.85
N VAL A 383 4.17 5.29 25.74
CA VAL A 383 4.61 6.62 26.20
C VAL A 383 3.95 7.74 25.37
N ALA A 384 3.54 7.46 24.13
CA ALA A 384 2.88 8.40 23.23
C ALA A 384 1.42 8.72 23.62
N ASN A 385 0.73 7.86 24.39
CA ASN A 385 -0.71 7.97 24.64
C ASN A 385 -1.02 7.97 26.14
N LYS A 386 -1.00 9.14 26.80
CA LYS A 386 -1.26 9.24 28.24
C LYS A 386 -2.73 9.04 28.66
N ASN A 387 -3.66 8.97 27.71
CA ASN A 387 -5.10 8.79 27.93
C ASN A 387 -5.64 7.61 27.10
N ILE A 388 -5.11 6.41 27.32
CA ILE A 388 -5.62 5.21 26.63
C ILE A 388 -7.00 4.87 27.19
N SER A 389 -8.03 5.05 26.37
CA SER A 389 -9.42 4.75 26.74
C SER A 389 -9.75 3.24 26.68
N GLY A 390 -8.90 2.39 26.10
CA GLY A 390 -9.20 0.99 25.73
C GLY A 390 -8.48 -0.12 26.51
N VAL A 391 -8.77 -1.36 26.10
CA VAL A 391 -8.13 -2.64 26.51
C VAL A 391 -6.84 -2.83 25.69
N GLY A 392 -5.78 -3.34 26.31
CA GLY A 392 -4.49 -3.58 25.64
C GLY A 392 -4.40 -4.98 25.04
N LEU A 393 -3.95 -5.12 23.79
CA LEU A 393 -3.55 -6.39 23.19
C LEU A 393 -2.02 -6.46 23.12
N ILE A 394 -1.37 -7.32 23.90
CA ILE A 394 0.11 -7.40 24.03
C ILE A 394 0.68 -8.60 23.30
N LYS A 395 1.52 -8.34 22.29
CA LYS A 395 2.38 -9.35 21.67
C LYS A 395 3.85 -8.93 21.80
N ILE A 396 4.61 -9.65 22.62
CA ILE A 396 6.05 -9.41 22.81
C ILE A 396 6.82 -10.55 22.15
N ASP A 397 7.67 -10.22 21.17
CA ASP A 397 8.47 -11.22 20.42
C ASP A 397 9.85 -11.49 21.06
N ASP A 398 10.24 -10.75 22.12
CA ASP A 398 11.57 -10.81 22.75
C ASP A 398 11.57 -11.47 24.15
N SER A 399 12.47 -12.43 24.35
CA SER A 399 12.63 -13.20 25.60
C SER A 399 13.50 -12.52 26.67
N LEU A 400 14.19 -11.43 26.33
CA LEU A 400 15.04 -10.67 27.25
C LEU A 400 14.24 -9.53 27.90
N GLY A 401 14.02 -9.61 29.22
CA GLY A 401 13.30 -8.56 29.98
C GLY A 401 11.77 -8.66 29.93
N LEU A 402 11.23 -9.84 29.63
CA LEU A 402 9.80 -10.11 29.48
C LEU A 402 8.96 -9.57 30.66
N GLU A 403 9.35 -9.87 31.90
CA GLU A 403 8.64 -9.44 33.11
C GLU A 403 8.57 -7.91 33.25
N GLN A 404 9.73 -7.23 33.14
CA GLN A 404 9.80 -5.76 33.22
C GLN A 404 9.06 -5.06 32.07
N ASN A 405 8.98 -5.71 30.91
CA ASN A 405 8.21 -5.21 29.77
C ASN A 405 6.71 -5.36 30.00
N ILE A 406 6.24 -6.53 30.43
CA ILE A 406 4.80 -6.77 30.69
C ILE A 406 4.31 -5.88 31.86
N GLU A 407 5.04 -5.82 32.97
CA GLU A 407 4.69 -5.00 34.15
C GLU A 407 4.46 -3.53 33.78
N GLN A 408 5.38 -2.94 33.01
CA GLN A 408 5.29 -1.54 32.59
C GLN A 408 4.12 -1.27 31.65
N ILE A 409 3.81 -2.24 30.78
CA ILE A 409 2.65 -2.13 29.91
C ILE A 409 1.37 -2.22 30.75
N VAL A 410 1.23 -3.27 31.56
CA VAL A 410 0.03 -3.57 32.35
C VAL A 410 -0.28 -2.43 33.33
N SER A 411 0.73 -1.92 34.04
CA SER A 411 0.58 -0.77 34.94
C SER A 411 0.09 0.50 34.24
N SER A 412 0.37 0.66 32.94
CA SER A 412 -0.11 1.80 32.15
C SER A 412 -1.61 1.74 31.84
N PHE A 413 -2.22 0.55 31.90
CA PHE A 413 -3.66 0.34 31.71
C PHE A 413 -4.47 0.38 33.03
N LYS A 414 -3.81 0.51 34.19
CA LYS A 414 -4.44 0.55 35.53
C LYS A 414 -5.37 -0.65 35.74
N ASP A 415 -6.66 -0.40 35.95
CA ASP A 415 -7.67 -1.44 36.23
C ASP A 415 -8.31 -2.03 34.96
N LYS A 416 -7.86 -1.60 33.76
CA LYS A 416 -8.45 -2.05 32.48
C LYS A 416 -7.85 -3.38 32.05
N PRO A 417 -8.63 -4.26 31.41
CA PRO A 417 -8.11 -5.54 30.97
C PRO A 417 -7.00 -5.37 29.93
N VAL A 418 -6.06 -6.29 29.98
CA VAL A 418 -4.91 -6.40 29.09
C VAL A 418 -4.78 -7.85 28.68
N TRP A 419 -4.94 -8.16 27.40
CA TRP A 419 -4.87 -9.52 26.92
C TRP A 419 -3.49 -9.81 26.31
N TYR A 420 -2.80 -10.78 26.87
CA TYR A 420 -1.45 -11.19 26.49
C TYR A 420 -1.47 -12.39 25.54
N PHE A 421 -0.80 -12.29 24.39
CA PHE A 421 -0.65 -13.41 23.45
C PHE A 421 0.43 -14.39 23.92
N LEU A 422 0.03 -15.61 24.29
CA LEU A 422 0.98 -16.67 24.62
C LEU A 422 1.76 -17.12 23.37
N ASN A 423 3.05 -17.29 23.52
CA ASN A 423 3.93 -17.82 22.49
C ASN A 423 3.94 -19.35 22.52
N THR A 424 3.13 -19.96 21.66
CA THR A 424 2.93 -21.42 21.62
C THR A 424 4.01 -22.21 20.87
N LYS A 425 5.16 -21.59 20.54
CA LYS A 425 6.24 -22.24 19.76
C LYS A 425 6.86 -23.45 20.45
N ASP A 426 7.09 -23.38 21.76
CA ASP A 426 7.64 -24.49 22.54
C ASP A 426 7.23 -24.42 24.02
N TYR A 427 7.24 -25.58 24.68
CA TYR A 427 6.75 -25.74 26.06
C TYR A 427 7.53 -24.91 27.10
N ASN A 428 8.85 -24.75 26.92
CA ASN A 428 9.66 -24.03 27.91
C ASN A 428 9.38 -22.53 27.85
N THR A 429 9.16 -22.00 26.64
CA THR A 429 8.75 -20.61 26.44
C THR A 429 7.37 -20.36 27.07
N VAL A 430 6.37 -21.20 26.78
CA VAL A 430 5.03 -21.08 27.39
C VAL A 430 5.12 -21.11 28.91
N LYS A 431 5.93 -22.01 29.48
CA LYS A 431 6.10 -22.11 30.92
C LYS A 431 6.71 -20.84 31.53
N LEU A 432 7.75 -20.29 30.90
CA LEU A 432 8.38 -19.05 31.35
C LEU A 432 7.41 -17.86 31.32
N GLU A 433 6.59 -17.76 30.28
CA GLU A 433 5.55 -16.72 30.17
C GLU A 433 4.48 -16.87 31.27
N LEU A 434 4.02 -18.09 31.53
CA LEU A 434 3.06 -18.37 32.60
C LEU A 434 3.65 -18.08 33.99
N ASP A 435 4.90 -18.48 34.25
CA ASP A 435 5.58 -18.16 35.51
C ASP A 435 5.72 -16.63 35.70
N THR A 436 5.96 -15.90 34.61
CA THR A 436 6.00 -14.42 34.62
C THR A 436 4.63 -13.81 34.92
N ILE A 437 3.56 -14.30 34.27
CA ILE A 437 2.19 -13.85 34.54
C ILE A 437 1.82 -14.12 36.00
N ARG A 438 2.24 -15.27 36.56
CA ARG A 438 2.02 -15.55 37.98
C ARG A 438 2.71 -14.54 38.89
N SER A 439 3.98 -14.24 38.62
CA SER A 439 4.74 -13.22 39.37
C SER A 439 3.99 -11.88 39.40
N LEU A 440 3.47 -11.44 38.24
CA LEU A 440 2.69 -10.20 38.13
C LEU A 440 1.37 -10.26 38.91
N TYR A 441 0.68 -11.40 38.91
CA TYR A 441 -0.51 -11.60 39.72
C TYR A 441 -0.21 -11.53 41.22
N ASP A 442 0.92 -12.12 41.66
CA ASP A 442 1.39 -12.04 43.05
C ASP A 442 1.75 -10.60 43.46
N ASP A 443 2.23 -9.79 42.51
CA ASP A 443 2.51 -8.36 42.68
C ASP A 443 1.24 -7.46 42.59
N GLY A 444 0.07 -8.05 42.34
CA GLY A 444 -1.23 -7.37 42.34
C GLY A 444 -1.72 -6.89 40.97
N PHE A 445 -1.05 -7.25 39.88
CA PHE A 445 -1.47 -6.94 38.51
C PHE A 445 -2.47 -7.99 37.98
N THR A 446 -3.71 -7.96 38.48
CA THR A 446 -4.75 -8.96 38.17
C THR A 446 -5.60 -8.64 36.95
N ASN A 447 -5.30 -7.57 36.21
CA ASN A 447 -6.01 -7.14 35.01
C ASN A 447 -5.47 -7.78 33.71
N ILE A 448 -4.69 -8.85 33.82
CA ILE A 448 -4.05 -9.53 32.68
C ILE A 448 -4.84 -10.77 32.30
N GLY A 449 -5.34 -10.84 31.07
CA GLY A 449 -5.92 -12.04 30.45
C GLY A 449 -4.96 -12.71 29.49
N ILE A 450 -5.26 -13.96 29.11
CA ILE A 450 -4.43 -14.78 28.21
C ILE A 450 -5.16 -15.04 26.89
N ILE A 451 -4.42 -14.92 25.78
CA ILE A 451 -4.84 -15.32 24.43
C ILE A 451 -3.97 -16.46 23.92
N VAL A 452 -4.61 -17.52 23.45
CA VAL A 452 -3.93 -18.61 22.74
C VAL A 452 -4.05 -18.43 21.21
N PRO A 453 -2.92 -18.27 20.48
CA PRO A 453 -2.94 -18.13 19.03
C PRO A 453 -3.19 -19.45 18.30
N PHE A 454 -3.60 -19.38 17.01
CA PHE A 454 -3.81 -20.54 16.12
C PHE A 454 -4.65 -21.68 16.73
N SER A 455 -5.61 -21.39 17.60
CA SER A 455 -6.41 -22.43 18.28
C SER A 455 -7.57 -22.89 17.39
N PHE A 456 -7.43 -24.07 16.78
CA PHE A 456 -8.47 -24.68 15.93
C PHE A 456 -8.87 -26.10 16.36
N ASP A 457 -8.31 -26.61 17.46
CA ASP A 457 -8.71 -27.88 18.09
C ASP A 457 -9.08 -27.66 19.56
N ILE A 458 -10.21 -28.23 19.99
CA ILE A 458 -10.70 -28.21 21.37
C ILE A 458 -9.66 -28.81 22.35
N LEU A 459 -8.86 -29.78 21.90
CA LEU A 459 -7.79 -30.37 22.69
C LEU A 459 -6.68 -29.38 23.03
N GLU A 460 -6.40 -28.41 22.15
CA GLU A 460 -5.40 -27.36 22.40
C GLU A 460 -5.90 -26.40 23.47
N ILE A 461 -7.18 -26.02 23.40
CA ILE A 461 -7.84 -25.19 24.42
C ILE A 461 -7.80 -25.86 25.79
N LYS A 462 -8.15 -27.15 25.86
CA LYS A 462 -8.06 -27.95 27.09
C LYS A 462 -6.66 -27.97 27.68
N LYS A 463 -5.65 -28.20 26.83
CA LYS A 463 -4.24 -28.21 27.24
C LYS A 463 -3.80 -26.84 27.73
N ALA A 464 -4.16 -25.76 27.04
CA ALA A 464 -3.81 -24.41 27.46
C ALA A 464 -4.39 -24.08 28.84
N LYS A 465 -5.66 -24.39 29.09
CA LYS A 465 -6.27 -24.24 30.42
C LYS A 465 -5.56 -25.06 31.50
N GLN A 466 -5.19 -26.31 31.17
CA GLN A 466 -4.42 -27.16 32.10
C GLN A 466 -3.05 -26.55 32.43
N LEU A 467 -2.37 -25.93 31.46
CA LEU A 467 -1.10 -25.25 31.68
C LEU A 467 -1.27 -24.03 32.58
N ILE A 468 -2.30 -23.21 32.38
CA ILE A 468 -2.59 -22.07 33.25
C ILE A 468 -2.88 -22.53 34.69
N ARG A 469 -3.60 -23.64 34.88
CA ARG A 469 -3.79 -24.22 36.23
C ARG A 469 -2.50 -24.62 36.93
N THR A 470 -1.40 -24.88 36.20
CA THR A 470 -0.11 -25.23 36.82
C THR A 470 0.54 -24.06 37.56
N ILE A 471 0.16 -22.83 37.25
CA ILE A 471 0.59 -21.62 37.96
C ILE A 471 -0.41 -21.18 39.04
N ASN A 472 -1.33 -22.07 39.44
CA ASN A 472 -2.39 -21.80 40.43
C ASN A 472 -3.26 -20.59 40.08
N LEU A 473 -3.61 -20.47 38.80
CA LEU A 473 -4.66 -19.58 38.32
C LEU A 473 -5.74 -20.41 37.62
N GLU A 474 -7.00 -20.17 37.94
CA GLU A 474 -8.14 -20.83 37.28
C GLU A 474 -8.66 -19.99 36.10
N PRO A 475 -8.59 -20.52 34.85
CA PRO A 475 -9.13 -19.83 33.68
C PRO A 475 -10.64 -19.59 33.79
N LEU A 476 -11.11 -18.44 33.29
CA LEU A 476 -12.51 -17.96 33.37
C LEU A 476 -12.99 -17.51 34.76
N ASP A 477 -12.17 -17.67 35.80
CA ASP A 477 -12.51 -17.25 37.18
C ASP A 477 -11.48 -16.24 37.70
N GLU A 478 -10.22 -16.67 37.85
CA GLU A 478 -9.14 -15.82 38.35
C GLU A 478 -8.40 -15.09 37.22
N ILE A 479 -8.38 -15.67 36.02
CA ILE A 479 -7.73 -15.11 34.85
C ILE A 479 -8.61 -15.23 33.60
N GLU A 480 -8.82 -14.11 32.91
CA GLU A 480 -9.55 -14.10 31.65
C GLU A 480 -8.81 -14.95 30.61
N PHE A 481 -9.55 -15.79 29.89
CA PHE A 481 -9.00 -16.72 28.93
C PHE A 481 -9.72 -16.65 27.59
N GLY A 482 -8.97 -16.36 26.53
CA GLY A 482 -9.48 -16.25 25.17
C GLY A 482 -8.60 -16.90 24.12
N ILE A 483 -9.07 -16.85 22.88
CA ILE A 483 -8.35 -17.38 21.70
C ILE A 483 -8.18 -16.31 20.63
N LEU A 484 -7.13 -16.46 19.82
CA LEU A 484 -7.02 -15.78 18.53
C LEU A 484 -7.59 -16.70 17.45
N LEU A 485 -8.68 -16.29 16.85
CA LEU A 485 -9.32 -16.98 15.74
C LEU A 485 -8.68 -16.53 14.43
N GLU A 486 -7.99 -17.46 13.78
CA GLU A 486 -7.17 -17.18 12.59
C GLU A 486 -7.51 -18.09 11.41
N THR A 487 -8.25 -19.17 11.64
CA THR A 487 -8.47 -20.23 10.64
C THR A 487 -9.96 -20.44 10.36
N PRO A 488 -10.32 -20.86 9.13
CA PRO A 488 -11.70 -21.23 8.82
C PRO A 488 -12.20 -22.41 9.66
N ALA A 489 -11.31 -23.32 10.04
CA ALA A 489 -11.64 -24.43 10.92
C ALA A 489 -12.13 -23.94 12.28
N ALA A 490 -11.41 -23.00 12.92
CA ALA A 490 -11.81 -22.39 14.19
C ALA A 490 -13.14 -21.63 14.06
N ALA A 491 -13.35 -20.90 12.96
CA ALA A 491 -14.63 -20.23 12.68
C ALA A 491 -15.80 -21.22 12.58
N HIS A 492 -15.55 -22.40 11.99
CA HIS A 492 -16.58 -23.43 11.81
C HIS A 492 -16.97 -24.14 13.11
N ILE A 493 -16.02 -24.32 14.04
CA ILE A 493 -16.25 -25.00 15.32
C ILE A 493 -16.46 -24.05 16.50
N ILE A 494 -16.76 -22.77 16.24
CA ILE A 494 -16.81 -21.73 17.26
C ILE A 494 -17.80 -22.04 18.40
N ASP A 495 -18.92 -22.71 18.12
CA ASP A 495 -19.88 -23.12 19.15
C ASP A 495 -19.27 -24.15 20.12
N ASP A 496 -18.41 -25.04 19.64
CA ASP A 496 -17.77 -26.04 20.50
C ASP A 496 -16.62 -25.44 21.31
N ILE A 497 -15.90 -24.48 20.71
CA ILE A 497 -14.94 -23.62 21.43
C ILE A 497 -15.65 -22.84 22.54
N ALA A 498 -16.80 -22.25 22.24
CA ALA A 498 -17.60 -21.50 23.19
C ALA A 498 -18.09 -22.38 24.36
N LYS A 499 -18.56 -23.60 24.08
CA LYS A 499 -18.96 -24.57 25.12
C LYS A 499 -17.80 -25.04 25.98
N GLU A 500 -16.60 -25.16 25.41
CA GLU A 500 -15.41 -25.49 26.18
C GLU A 500 -15.04 -24.36 27.16
N GLY A 501 -15.49 -23.13 26.86
CA GLY A 501 -15.43 -21.95 27.71
C GLY A 501 -14.26 -21.05 27.35
N VAL A 502 -14.57 -19.85 26.87
CA VAL A 502 -13.62 -18.74 26.66
C VAL A 502 -14.35 -17.46 27.05
N ASP A 503 -13.65 -16.51 27.67
CA ASP A 503 -14.24 -15.21 28.02
C ASP A 503 -14.33 -14.32 26.77
N PHE A 504 -13.39 -14.49 25.83
CA PHE A 504 -13.32 -13.67 24.64
C PHE A 504 -12.65 -14.34 23.43
N VAL A 505 -12.98 -13.85 22.24
CA VAL A 505 -12.44 -14.29 20.95
C VAL A 505 -11.95 -13.08 20.17
N SER A 506 -10.65 -13.05 19.88
CA SER A 506 -10.06 -12.04 19.01
C SER A 506 -9.91 -12.61 17.60
N ILE A 507 -10.42 -11.94 16.58
CA ILE A 507 -10.38 -12.37 15.18
C ILE A 507 -9.20 -11.69 14.49
N ASN A 508 -8.27 -12.50 13.98
CA ASN A 508 -7.23 -12.04 13.07
C ASN A 508 -7.76 -12.09 11.64
N ILE A 509 -8.32 -10.98 11.17
CA ILE A 509 -8.94 -10.92 9.85
C ILE A 509 -7.96 -11.20 8.71
N GLU A 510 -6.70 -10.81 8.85
CA GLU A 510 -5.70 -11.03 7.82
C GLU A 510 -5.46 -12.53 7.60
N ASN A 511 -5.19 -13.28 8.67
CA ASN A 511 -4.95 -14.72 8.60
C ASN A 511 -6.23 -15.49 8.22
N LEU A 512 -7.39 -15.09 8.76
CA LEU A 512 -8.67 -15.69 8.40
C LEU A 512 -8.95 -15.53 6.90
N THR A 513 -8.66 -14.36 6.34
CA THR A 513 -8.80 -14.10 4.90
C THR A 513 -7.84 -14.96 4.09
N LYS A 514 -6.57 -15.03 4.49
CA LYS A 514 -5.55 -15.82 3.79
C LYS A 514 -5.95 -17.27 3.66
N LEU A 515 -6.34 -17.87 4.78
CA LEU A 515 -6.68 -19.29 4.86
C LEU A 515 -8.07 -19.60 4.29
N THR A 516 -9.01 -18.65 4.33
CA THR A 516 -10.33 -18.80 3.69
C THR A 516 -10.21 -18.79 2.18
N LEU A 517 -9.41 -17.88 1.62
CA LEU A 517 -9.32 -17.65 0.17
C LEU A 517 -8.19 -18.45 -0.49
N GLY A 518 -7.26 -19.00 0.29
CA GLY A 518 -6.03 -19.59 -0.23
C GLY A 518 -5.16 -18.55 -0.96
N ALA A 519 -5.20 -17.30 -0.49
CA ALA A 519 -4.64 -16.14 -1.18
C ALA A 519 -3.95 -15.23 -0.16
N ASP A 520 -2.71 -14.82 -0.41
CA ASP A 520 -2.03 -13.81 0.42
C ASP A 520 -2.28 -12.39 -0.08
N LYS A 521 -1.86 -11.36 0.69
CA LYS A 521 -2.00 -9.93 0.32
C LYS A 521 -1.44 -9.59 -1.07
N GLU A 522 -0.49 -10.37 -1.59
CA GLU A 522 0.07 -10.22 -2.94
C GLU A 522 -0.84 -10.77 -4.05
N ASN A 523 -1.85 -11.56 -3.70
CA ASN A 523 -2.81 -12.13 -4.62
C ASN A 523 -3.93 -11.12 -4.92
N PRO A 524 -4.24 -10.83 -6.19
CA PRO A 524 -5.26 -9.82 -6.55
C PRO A 524 -6.69 -10.18 -6.11
N PHE A 525 -6.95 -11.44 -5.76
CA PHE A 525 -8.23 -11.89 -5.20
C PHE A 525 -8.28 -11.84 -3.67
N TYR A 526 -7.17 -11.48 -3.03
CA TYR A 526 -7.15 -11.22 -1.61
C TYR A 526 -8.04 -10.02 -1.29
N ASN A 527 -9.04 -10.27 -0.46
CA ASN A 527 -9.98 -9.25 -0.05
C ASN A 527 -10.62 -9.70 1.26
N GLU A 528 -10.31 -9.00 2.34
CA GLU A 528 -10.90 -9.26 3.65
C GLU A 528 -12.40 -8.89 3.71
N LEU A 529 -12.89 -8.09 2.74
CA LEU A 529 -14.32 -7.86 2.54
C LEU A 529 -14.99 -8.95 1.67
N HIS A 530 -14.28 -10.03 1.35
CA HIS A 530 -14.86 -11.10 0.55
C HIS A 530 -16.05 -11.75 1.28
N PRO A 531 -17.17 -12.06 0.59
CA PRO A 531 -18.38 -12.59 1.23
C PRO A 531 -18.15 -13.84 2.10
N ALA A 532 -17.25 -14.74 1.69
CA ALA A 532 -16.90 -15.92 2.48
C ALA A 532 -16.20 -15.58 3.82
N VAL A 533 -15.41 -14.51 3.86
CA VAL A 533 -14.73 -14.04 5.07
C VAL A 533 -15.73 -13.33 5.97
N LEU A 534 -16.51 -12.39 5.42
CA LEU A 534 -17.55 -11.67 6.14
C LEU A 534 -18.59 -12.64 6.75
N SER A 535 -19.02 -13.66 5.99
CA SER A 535 -19.94 -14.67 6.50
C SER A 535 -19.38 -15.44 7.70
N GLN A 536 -18.08 -15.77 7.69
CA GLN A 536 -17.44 -16.43 8.83
C GLN A 536 -17.34 -15.50 10.04
N ILE A 537 -16.92 -14.25 9.83
CA ILE A 537 -16.84 -13.25 10.91
C ILE A 537 -18.22 -13.05 11.55
N LYS A 538 -19.27 -12.85 10.74
CA LYS A 538 -20.64 -12.72 11.24
C LYS A 538 -21.09 -13.94 12.03
N SER A 539 -20.87 -15.14 11.49
CA SER A 539 -21.19 -16.39 12.17
C SER A 539 -20.48 -16.51 13.52
N VAL A 540 -19.20 -16.15 13.60
CA VAL A 540 -18.43 -16.14 14.85
C VAL A 540 -19.04 -15.17 15.85
N ILE A 541 -19.31 -13.93 15.45
CA ILE A 541 -19.88 -12.90 16.33
C ILE A 541 -21.24 -13.34 16.87
N GLU A 542 -22.14 -13.79 16.00
CA GLU A 542 -23.49 -14.23 16.39
C GLU A 542 -23.46 -15.45 17.31
N ASN A 543 -22.54 -16.39 17.08
CA ASN A 543 -22.41 -17.58 17.90
C ASN A 543 -21.80 -17.26 19.28
N CYS A 544 -20.70 -16.49 19.34
CA CYS A 544 -20.10 -16.05 20.59
C CYS A 544 -21.10 -15.28 21.46
N LYS A 545 -21.92 -14.42 20.85
CA LYS A 545 -22.95 -13.64 21.57
C LYS A 545 -23.97 -14.52 22.29
N LYS A 546 -24.33 -15.70 21.75
CA LYS A 546 -25.24 -16.66 22.42
C LYS A 546 -24.67 -17.21 23.73
N TYR A 547 -23.35 -17.24 23.84
CA TYR A 547 -22.62 -17.73 25.00
C TYR A 547 -22.08 -16.59 25.88
N ASN A 548 -22.45 -15.34 25.59
CA ASN A 548 -21.96 -14.14 26.28
C ASN A 548 -20.42 -14.03 26.26
N ILE A 549 -19.82 -14.38 25.11
CA ILE A 549 -18.37 -14.33 24.87
C ILE A 549 -18.04 -13.04 24.12
N GLU A 550 -17.10 -12.26 24.64
CA GLU A 550 -16.70 -11.00 24.03
C GLU A 550 -15.98 -11.24 22.69
N THR A 551 -16.31 -10.47 21.67
CA THR A 551 -15.70 -10.56 20.35
C THR A 551 -14.95 -9.28 19.97
N SER A 552 -13.74 -9.47 19.45
CA SER A 552 -12.87 -8.39 18.99
C SER A 552 -12.37 -8.69 17.58
N VAL A 553 -12.18 -7.67 16.74
CA VAL A 553 -11.43 -7.81 15.47
C VAL A 553 -10.24 -6.87 15.47
N ALA A 554 -9.06 -7.39 15.18
CA ALA A 554 -7.89 -6.55 14.91
C ALA A 554 -7.95 -6.05 13.47
N ILE A 555 -7.95 -4.73 13.28
CA ILE A 555 -8.00 -4.08 11.97
C ILE A 555 -6.84 -3.10 11.80
N SER A 556 -6.40 -2.95 10.56
CA SER A 556 -5.43 -1.96 10.11
C SER A 556 -6.14 -0.80 9.37
N ASP A 557 -5.40 0.27 9.12
CA ASP A 557 -5.91 1.50 8.50
C ASP A 557 -6.60 1.24 7.14
N ASP A 558 -5.97 0.45 6.29
CA ASP A 558 -6.43 0.04 4.95
C ASP A 558 -7.81 -0.66 4.94
N ILE A 559 -8.23 -1.21 6.08
CA ILE A 559 -9.51 -1.91 6.23
C ILE A 559 -10.46 -1.28 7.24
N LEU A 560 -10.20 -0.06 7.71
CA LEU A 560 -11.08 0.62 8.66
C LEU A 560 -12.54 0.78 8.14
N LYS A 561 -12.76 0.63 6.83
CA LYS A 561 -14.10 0.55 6.21
C LYS A 561 -14.94 -0.66 6.65
N ILE A 562 -14.33 -1.76 7.11
CA ILE A 562 -15.07 -2.94 7.59
C ILE A 562 -15.83 -2.66 8.88
N SER A 563 -15.48 -1.62 9.64
CA SER A 563 -16.11 -1.28 10.91
C SER A 563 -17.63 -1.17 10.81
N GLU A 564 -18.19 -0.66 9.70
CA GLU A 564 -19.65 -0.60 9.52
C GLU A 564 -20.29 -1.99 9.49
N PHE A 565 -19.64 -2.95 8.83
CA PHE A 565 -20.08 -4.34 8.83
C PHE A 565 -19.95 -4.97 10.23
N LEU A 566 -18.82 -4.77 10.91
CA LEU A 566 -18.58 -5.36 12.23
C LEU A 566 -19.57 -4.84 13.29
N ILE A 567 -19.81 -3.53 13.31
CA ILE A 567 -20.78 -2.90 14.22
C ILE A 567 -22.18 -3.42 13.95
N LYS A 568 -22.58 -3.53 12.67
CA LYS A 568 -23.88 -4.10 12.28
C LYS A 568 -24.00 -5.60 12.61
N ALA A 569 -22.90 -6.35 12.56
CA ALA A 569 -22.86 -7.75 12.97
C ALA A 569 -22.92 -7.90 14.51
N GLY A 570 -22.73 -6.81 15.27
CA GLY A 570 -22.80 -6.79 16.72
C GLY A 570 -21.49 -7.09 17.42
N ILE A 571 -20.35 -6.71 16.84
CA ILE A 571 -19.03 -6.82 17.47
C ILE A 571 -18.98 -6.02 18.79
N ASP A 572 -18.33 -6.55 19.82
CA ASP A 572 -18.16 -5.85 21.10
C ASP A 572 -17.03 -4.83 21.02
N SER A 573 -15.94 -5.18 20.33
CA SER A 573 -14.78 -4.31 20.23
C SER A 573 -14.00 -4.40 18.90
N ILE A 574 -13.31 -3.31 18.59
CA ILE A 574 -12.41 -3.21 17.45
C ILE A 574 -11.03 -2.83 17.98
N SER A 575 -10.00 -3.61 17.62
CA SER A 575 -8.63 -3.31 17.99
C SER A 575 -7.85 -2.72 16.84
N VAL A 576 -7.12 -1.64 17.12
CA VAL A 576 -6.31 -0.91 16.15
C VAL A 576 -4.93 -0.59 16.71
N SER A 577 -4.01 -0.17 15.85
CA SER A 577 -2.72 0.32 16.32
C SER A 577 -2.86 1.69 17.00
N PRO A 578 -1.92 2.08 17.88
CA PRO A 578 -2.00 3.34 18.62
C PRO A 578 -2.05 4.56 17.71
N GLU A 579 -1.52 4.48 16.49
CA GLU A 579 -1.44 5.59 15.54
C GLU A 579 -2.81 5.97 14.95
N ILE A 580 -3.74 5.01 14.84
CA ILE A 580 -5.04 5.22 14.17
C ILE A 580 -6.23 5.20 15.15
N ILE A 581 -5.98 5.15 16.46
CA ILE A 581 -7.03 5.02 17.49
C ILE A 581 -8.03 6.18 17.48
N ASP A 582 -7.58 7.41 17.23
CA ASP A 582 -8.45 8.58 17.21
C ASP A 582 -9.29 8.66 15.92
N GLU A 583 -8.73 8.24 14.79
CA GLU A 583 -9.47 8.09 13.53
C GLU A 583 -10.54 7.00 13.66
N ALA A 584 -10.15 5.84 14.20
CA ALA A 584 -11.07 4.75 14.48
C ALA A 584 -12.21 5.20 15.42
N ARG A 585 -11.91 5.97 16.48
CA ARG A 585 -12.91 6.52 17.40
C ARG A 585 -13.93 7.39 16.70
N THR A 586 -13.45 8.31 15.88
CA THR A 586 -14.33 9.21 15.13
C THR A 586 -15.23 8.42 14.18
N LYS A 587 -14.65 7.46 13.45
CA LYS A 587 -15.39 6.67 12.46
C LYS A 587 -16.41 5.72 13.09
N VAL A 588 -16.08 5.05 14.19
CA VAL A 588 -17.03 4.20 14.93
C VAL A 588 -18.20 5.06 15.44
N ALA A 589 -17.92 6.23 16.03
CA ALA A 589 -18.95 7.14 16.51
C ALA A 589 -19.89 7.61 15.37
N ASP A 590 -19.33 7.95 14.21
CA ASP A 590 -20.12 8.36 13.04
C ASP A 590 -21.01 7.23 12.50
N ILE A 591 -20.49 5.99 12.48
CA ILE A 591 -21.24 4.81 12.05
C ILE A 591 -22.41 4.53 13.02
N GLU A 592 -22.14 4.51 14.32
CA GLU A 592 -23.19 4.28 15.32
C GLU A 592 -24.27 5.36 15.28
N ARG A 593 -23.86 6.64 15.16
CA ARG A 593 -24.78 7.77 14.99
C ARG A 593 -25.66 7.57 13.75
N LYS A 594 -25.08 7.17 12.62
CA LYS A 594 -25.83 6.90 11.39
C LYS A 594 -26.85 5.78 11.59
N ILE A 595 -26.47 4.69 12.25
CA ILE A 595 -27.36 3.56 12.56
C ILE A 595 -28.52 4.02 13.45
N LEU A 596 -28.24 4.78 14.51
CA LEU A 596 -29.27 5.31 15.42
C LEU A 596 -30.26 6.24 14.68
N LEU A 597 -29.75 7.14 13.84
CA LEU A 597 -30.59 8.03 13.03
C LEU A 597 -31.47 7.26 12.03
N ASP A 598 -30.94 6.20 11.41
CA ASP A 598 -31.69 5.37 10.47
C ASP A 598 -32.80 4.57 11.18
N VAL A 599 -32.56 4.09 12.41
CA VAL A 599 -33.58 3.44 13.24
C VAL A 599 -34.66 4.44 13.65
N ALA A 600 -34.28 5.59 14.20
CA ALA A 600 -35.23 6.64 14.60
C ALA A 600 -36.12 7.11 13.44
N ARG A 601 -35.56 7.23 12.23
CA ARG A 601 -36.32 7.58 11.02
C ARG A 601 -37.30 6.49 10.56
N LYS A 602 -36.98 5.21 10.80
CA LYS A 602 -37.89 4.10 10.50
C LYS A 602 -39.06 4.07 11.48
N ASP A 603 -38.80 4.30 12.76
CA ASP A 603 -39.84 4.38 13.79
C ASP A 603 -40.78 5.58 13.56
N LEU A 604 -40.25 6.74 13.17
CA LEU A 604 -41.05 7.92 12.79
C LEU A 604 -41.93 7.72 11.55
N LYS A 605 -41.58 6.80 10.65
CA LYS A 605 -42.39 6.43 9.47
C LYS A 605 -43.46 5.37 9.79
N GLY A 606 -43.44 4.81 11.00
CA GLY A 606 -44.40 3.81 11.49
C GLY A 606 -45.59 4.39 12.28
N PHE A 607 -45.70 5.72 12.41
CA PHE A 607 -46.82 6.43 13.03
C PHE A 607 -47.86 6.94 12.01
#